data_AF-A0A4R9LST7-F1
#
_entry.id   AF-A0A4R9LST7-F1
#
_cell.length_a   1.000
_cell.length_b   1.000
_cell.length_c   1.000
_cell.angle_alpha   90.00
_cell.angle_beta   90.00
_cell.angle_gamma   90.00
#
_symmetry.space_group_name_H-M   'P 1'
#
loop_
_entity.id
_entity.type
_entity.pdbx_description
1 polymer ?
#
loop_
_entity_poly.entity_id
_entity_poly.type
_entity_poly.pdbx_seq_one_letter_code
_entity_poly.pdbx_strand_id
1 'polypeptide(L)'
;MKTLTKHRELVLQDLMERKDHPTAKMVFESVRSKADRISFATVYNSLEYLVENGMVNKLNIESDSVRYDAFLDKHSHLICRSCGMVMDIPSVTLPNLEFQHLGFEVEHVDINIIGRCQNC
;
A
#
# COMPACT_ATOMS: atom_id res chain seq x y z
N MET A 1 -6.87 21.10 4.89
CA MET A 1 -6.97 19.80 4.18
C MET A 1 -7.45 20.09 2.76
N LYS A 2 -6.73 19.67 1.72
CA LYS A 2 -7.19 19.90 0.33
C LYS A 2 -8.47 19.11 0.09
N THR A 3 -9.47 19.74 -0.52
CA THR A 3 -10.72 19.06 -0.92
C THR A 3 -10.40 17.99 -1.96
N LEU A 4 -10.78 16.75 -1.69
CA LEU A 4 -10.62 15.64 -2.63
C LEU A 4 -11.68 15.76 -3.74
N THR A 5 -11.37 15.23 -4.92
CA THR A 5 -12.40 15.04 -5.95
C THR A 5 -13.24 13.83 -5.59
N LYS A 6 -14.47 13.75 -6.09
CA LYS A 6 -15.36 12.59 -5.85
C LYS A 6 -14.70 11.24 -6.18
N HIS A 7 -13.88 11.18 -7.23
CA HIS A 7 -13.15 9.94 -7.56
C HIS A 7 -12.05 9.61 -6.54
N ARG A 8 -11.33 10.61 -6.01
CA ARG A 8 -10.32 10.40 -4.97
C ARG A 8 -10.95 9.98 -3.65
N GLU A 9 -12.07 10.58 -3.27
CA GLU A 9 -12.86 10.18 -2.09
C GLU A 9 -13.31 8.73 -2.22
N LEU A 10 -13.85 8.36 -3.38
CA LEU A 10 -14.32 7.00 -3.64
C LEU A 10 -13.18 5.97 -3.59
N VAL A 11 -12.01 6.30 -4.14
CA VAL A 11 -10.82 5.43 -4.08
C VAL A 11 -10.29 5.28 -2.65
N LEU A 12 -10.23 6.38 -1.89
CA LEU A 12 -9.82 6.35 -0.49
C LEU A 12 -10.79 5.54 0.36
N GLN A 13 -12.10 5.74 0.18
CA GLN A 13 -13.13 4.99 0.90
C GLN A 13 -13.05 3.50 0.60
N ASP A 14 -12.84 3.11 -0.67
CA ASP A 14 -12.64 1.70 -1.03
C ASP A 14 -11.50 1.10 -0.21
N LEU A 15 -10.33 1.74 -0.20
CA LEU A 15 -9.17 1.26 0.55
C LEU A 15 -9.43 1.17 2.07
N MET A 16 -10.12 2.14 2.65
CA MET A 16 -10.43 2.15 4.10
C MET A 16 -11.42 1.06 4.53
N GLU A 17 -12.27 0.58 3.62
CA GLU A 17 -13.26 -0.48 3.90
C GLU A 17 -12.65 -1.90 3.86
N ARG A 18 -11.39 -1.99 3.44
CA ARG A 18 -10.70 -3.25 3.15
C ARG A 18 -9.68 -3.60 4.21
N LYS A 19 -9.34 -4.89 4.30
CA LYS A 19 -8.31 -5.42 5.20
C LYS A 19 -7.12 -6.04 4.45
N ASP A 20 -7.18 -6.01 3.13
CA ASP A 20 -6.16 -6.51 2.22
C ASP A 20 -5.49 -5.35 1.47
N HIS A 21 -4.24 -5.53 1.07
CA HIS A 21 -3.45 -4.56 0.30
C HIS A 21 -3.65 -4.80 -1.20
N PRO A 22 -4.47 -4.02 -1.92
CA PRO A 22 -4.77 -4.30 -3.31
C PRO A 22 -3.70 -3.81 -4.25
N THR A 23 -3.71 -4.38 -5.44
CA THR A 23 -3.17 -3.72 -6.63
C THR A 23 -4.12 -2.64 -7.14
N ALA A 24 -3.62 -1.68 -7.93
CA ALA A 24 -4.46 -0.68 -8.59
C ALA A 24 -5.61 -1.32 -9.41
N LYS A 25 -5.39 -2.52 -9.97
CA LYS A 25 -6.40 -3.27 -10.73
C LYS A 25 -7.55 -3.74 -9.85
N MET A 26 -7.26 -4.27 -8.66
CA MET A 26 -8.28 -4.70 -7.70
C MET A 26 -9.12 -3.50 -7.22
N VAL A 27 -8.48 -2.36 -6.94
CA VAL A 27 -9.21 -1.12 -6.59
C VAL A 27 -10.09 -0.68 -7.75
N PHE A 28 -9.59 -0.69 -8.98
CA PHE A 28 -10.38 -0.34 -10.15
C PHE A 28 -11.59 -1.25 -10.34
N GLU A 29 -11.43 -2.56 -10.19
CA GLU A 29 -12.53 -3.54 -10.29
C GLU A 29 -13.59 -3.28 -9.20
N SER A 30 -13.18 -3.01 -7.96
CA SER A 30 -14.09 -2.67 -6.87
C SER A 30 -14.83 -1.35 -7.12
N VAL A 31 -14.09 -0.28 -7.41
CA VAL A 31 -14.62 1.08 -7.57
C VAL A 31 -15.52 1.20 -8.80
N ARG A 32 -15.18 0.53 -9.92
CA ARG A 32 -16.01 0.52 -11.13
C ARG A 32 -17.40 -0.09 -10.90
N SER A 33 -17.55 -0.98 -9.93
CA SER A 33 -18.87 -1.52 -9.56
C SER A 33 -19.75 -0.51 -8.81
N LYS A 34 -19.12 0.49 -8.17
CA LYS A 34 -19.78 1.51 -7.32
C LYS A 34 -20.03 2.84 -8.06
N ALA A 35 -19.37 3.09 -9.19
CA ALA A 35 -19.49 4.35 -9.94
C ALA A 35 -19.44 4.13 -11.45
N ASP A 36 -20.44 4.69 -12.14
CA ASP A 36 -20.48 4.72 -13.61
C ASP A 36 -19.36 5.60 -14.18
N ARG A 37 -18.66 5.08 -15.19
CA ARG A 37 -17.69 5.79 -16.05
C ARG A 37 -16.34 6.19 -15.43
N ILE A 38 -15.86 5.52 -14.39
CA ILE A 38 -14.46 5.69 -13.96
C ILE A 38 -13.49 4.87 -14.84
N SER A 39 -12.36 5.48 -15.22
CA SER A 39 -11.31 4.80 -15.98
C SER A 39 -10.22 4.25 -15.05
N PHE A 40 -9.48 3.24 -15.52
CA PHE A 40 -8.31 2.72 -14.79
C PHE A 40 -7.28 3.81 -14.51
N ALA A 41 -6.99 4.68 -15.50
CA ALA A 41 -6.07 5.79 -15.33
C ALA A 41 -6.52 6.78 -14.24
N THR A 42 -7.83 7.01 -14.11
CA THR A 42 -8.39 7.87 -13.04
C THR A 42 -8.19 7.25 -11.66
N VAL A 43 -8.37 5.94 -11.52
CA VAL A 43 -8.12 5.22 -10.26
C VAL A 43 -6.64 5.27 -9.92
N TYR A 44 -5.76 4.95 -10.87
CA TYR A 44 -4.31 4.98 -10.68
C TYR A 44 -3.82 6.38 -10.26
N ASN A 45 -4.22 7.43 -10.97
CA ASN A 45 -3.84 8.81 -10.61
C ASN A 45 -4.41 9.26 -9.26
N SER A 46 -5.55 8.70 -8.85
CA SER A 46 -6.10 8.96 -7.52
C SER A 46 -5.27 8.29 -6.44
N LEU A 47 -4.83 7.04 -6.65
CA LEU A 47 -3.95 6.32 -5.73
C LEU A 47 -2.61 7.03 -5.56
N GLU A 48 -1.95 7.41 -6.66
CA GLU A 48 -0.67 8.13 -6.58
C GLU A 48 -0.83 9.49 -5.86
N TYR A 49 -1.92 10.22 -6.11
CA TYR A 49 -2.20 11.45 -5.37
C TYR A 49 -2.38 11.20 -3.87
N LEU A 50 -3.08 10.13 -3.47
CA LEU A 50 -3.27 9.80 -2.05
C LEU A 50 -1.94 9.43 -1.38
N VAL A 51 -1.07 8.73 -2.09
CA VAL A 51 0.30 8.41 -1.63
C VAL A 51 1.13 9.68 -1.46
N GLU A 52 1.16 10.55 -2.46
CA GLU A 52 1.89 11.84 -2.39
C GLU A 52 1.41 12.75 -1.26
N ASN A 53 0.17 12.59 -0.80
CA ASN A 53 -0.42 13.38 0.28
C ASN A 53 -0.45 12.62 1.62
N GLY A 54 0.23 11.48 1.73
CA GLY A 54 0.36 10.71 2.98
C GLY A 54 -0.95 10.10 3.50
N MET A 55 -1.94 9.92 2.63
CA MET A 55 -3.24 9.34 2.99
C MET A 55 -3.29 7.82 2.80
N VAL A 56 -2.35 7.28 2.01
CA VAL A 56 -2.25 5.86 1.63
C VAL A 56 -0.76 5.52 1.51
N ASN A 57 -0.33 4.37 1.99
CA ASN A 57 1.03 3.88 1.75
C ASN A 57 1.11 3.07 0.44
N LYS A 58 2.29 3.10 -0.20
CA LYS A 58 2.59 2.32 -1.41
C LYS A 58 3.62 1.25 -1.06
N LEU A 59 3.26 -0.01 -1.26
CA LEU A 59 4.10 -1.17 -0.98
C LEU A 59 4.67 -1.71 -2.29
N ASN A 60 5.99 -1.70 -2.40
CA ASN A 60 6.70 -2.34 -3.50
C ASN A 60 7.03 -3.78 -3.12
N ILE A 61 6.37 -4.74 -3.77
CA ILE A 61 6.65 -6.17 -3.59
C ILE A 61 7.61 -6.64 -4.69
N GLU A 62 8.56 -7.52 -4.35
CA GLU A 62 9.62 -8.05 -5.24
C GLU A 62 9.13 -8.61 -6.60
N SER A 63 7.83 -8.82 -6.80
CA SER A 63 7.22 -9.37 -8.02
C SER A 63 6.61 -8.32 -8.97
N ASP A 64 7.13 -7.08 -9.01
CA ASP A 64 6.59 -5.94 -9.79
C ASP A 64 5.12 -5.58 -9.48
N SER A 65 4.58 -6.09 -8.37
CA SER A 65 3.21 -5.79 -7.95
C SER A 65 3.23 -4.71 -6.89
N VAL A 66 2.88 -3.49 -7.30
CA VAL A 66 2.57 -2.40 -6.37
C VAL A 66 1.28 -2.71 -5.64
N ARG A 67 1.30 -2.54 -4.32
CA ARG A 67 0.10 -2.58 -3.48
C ARG A 67 -0.09 -1.28 -2.72
N TYR A 68 -1.32 -1.04 -2.30
CA TYR A 68 -1.72 0.16 -1.57
C TYR A 68 -2.21 -0.20 -0.17
N ASP A 69 -2.03 0.70 0.78
CA ASP A 69 -2.48 0.50 2.15
C ASP A 69 -3.13 1.77 2.71
N ALA A 70 -4.35 1.67 3.22
CA ALA A 70 -4.99 2.77 3.94
C ALA A 70 -4.63 2.82 5.43
N PHE A 71 -3.96 1.80 5.96
CA PHE A 71 -3.52 1.75 7.34
C PHE A 71 -2.18 2.48 7.49
N LEU A 72 -2.21 3.61 8.18
CA LEU A 72 -1.05 4.49 8.33
C LEU A 72 -0.25 4.23 9.62
N ASP A 73 -0.78 3.43 10.55
CA ASP A 73 -0.03 3.05 11.75
C ASP A 73 1.16 2.17 11.38
N LYS A 74 2.27 2.31 12.12
CA LYS A 74 3.48 1.52 11.85
C LYS A 74 3.21 0.02 12.04
N HIS A 75 3.40 -0.75 10.98
CA HIS A 75 3.38 -2.20 10.97
C HIS A 75 4.41 -2.75 9.96
N SER A 76 4.60 -4.06 9.95
CA SER A 76 5.44 -4.73 8.95
C SER A 76 4.60 -5.72 8.16
N HIS A 77 5.07 -6.12 6.97
CA HIS A 77 4.31 -6.99 6.09
C HIS A 77 4.92 -8.38 6.00
N LEU A 78 4.09 -9.41 6.07
CA LEU A 78 4.45 -10.79 5.72
C LEU A 78 3.83 -11.14 4.36
N ILE A 79 4.69 -11.45 3.39
CA ILE A 79 4.34 -11.60 1.97
C ILE A 79 4.59 -13.05 1.53
N CYS A 80 3.56 -13.71 0.99
CA CYS A 80 3.71 -15.02 0.35
C CYS A 80 4.21 -14.84 -1.09
N ARG A 81 5.41 -15.35 -1.40
CA ARG A 81 5.98 -15.30 -2.74
C ARG A 81 5.18 -16.13 -3.77
N SER A 82 4.44 -17.15 -3.33
CA SER A 82 3.72 -18.06 -4.23
C SER A 82 2.37 -17.52 -4.72
N CYS A 83 1.60 -16.84 -3.86
CA CYS A 83 0.27 -16.32 -4.21
C CYS A 83 0.15 -14.80 -4.09
N GLY A 84 1.20 -14.13 -3.62
CA GLY A 84 1.21 -12.69 -3.39
C GLY A 84 0.40 -12.23 -2.17
N MET A 85 -0.15 -13.13 -1.35
CA MET A 85 -0.88 -12.73 -0.13
C MET A 85 0.01 -11.84 0.76
N VAL A 86 -0.56 -10.75 1.29
CA VAL A 86 0.09 -9.83 2.23
C VAL A 86 -0.71 -9.85 3.53
N MET A 87 -0.01 -9.92 4.65
CA MET A 87 -0.59 -9.88 5.99
C MET A 87 0.15 -8.87 6.84
N ASP A 88 -0.60 -8.09 7.62
CA ASP A 88 -0.03 -7.18 8.61
C ASP A 88 0.46 -7.96 9.82
N ILE A 89 1.65 -7.60 10.28
CA ILE A 89 2.22 -8.06 11.54
C ILE A 89 2.64 -6.86 12.39
N PRO A 90 2.79 -7.03 13.72
CA PRO A 90 3.38 -6.00 14.56
C PRO A 90 4.71 -5.52 13.97
N SER A 91 4.96 -4.20 14.10
CA SER A 91 6.21 -3.59 13.64
C SER A 91 7.41 -4.39 14.14
N VAL A 92 8.23 -4.86 13.19
CA VAL A 92 9.49 -5.50 13.51
C VAL A 92 10.51 -4.43 13.86
N THR A 93 11.07 -4.51 15.06
CA THR A 93 12.14 -3.60 15.47
C THR A 93 13.47 -4.17 15.00
N LEU A 94 14.18 -3.43 14.15
CA LEU A 94 15.58 -3.72 13.87
C LEU A 94 16.44 -3.25 15.05
N PRO A 95 17.57 -3.94 15.34
CA PRO A 95 18.57 -3.38 16.24
C PRO A 95 18.97 -1.98 15.75
N ASN A 96 19.49 -1.14 16.65
CA ASN A 96 19.84 0.24 16.29
C ASN A 96 20.91 0.22 15.17
N LEU A 97 20.50 0.52 13.95
CA LEU A 97 21.39 0.58 12.79
C LEU A 97 21.89 2.02 12.67
N GLU A 98 23.10 2.27 13.13
CA GLU A 98 23.72 3.59 13.00
C GLU A 98 24.33 3.72 11.61
N PHE A 99 23.71 4.50 10.73
CA PHE A 99 24.26 4.80 9.40
C PHE A 99 24.99 6.15 9.33
N GLN A 100 24.99 6.91 10.43
CA GLN A 100 25.58 8.26 10.51
C GLN A 100 27.08 8.26 10.18
N HIS A 101 27.80 7.22 10.60
CA HIS A 101 29.23 7.07 10.32
C HIS A 101 29.53 6.84 8.82
N LEU A 102 28.52 6.51 8.01
CA LEU A 102 28.61 6.40 6.56
C LEU A 102 28.21 7.70 5.85
N GLY A 103 27.87 8.76 6.59
CA GLY A 103 27.36 10.01 6.01
C GLY A 103 25.98 9.88 5.36
N PHE A 104 25.18 8.89 5.78
CA PHE A 104 23.87 8.60 5.22
C PHE A 104 22.75 9.05 6.17
N GLU A 105 21.83 9.87 5.66
CA GLU A 105 20.62 10.30 6.39
C GLU A 105 19.46 9.37 6.01
N VAL A 106 18.90 8.68 7.01
CA VAL A 106 17.79 7.74 6.80
C VAL A 106 16.47 8.49 6.86
N GLU A 107 15.77 8.58 5.73
CA GLU A 107 14.43 9.19 5.66
C GLU A 107 13.33 8.20 6.06
N HIS A 108 13.48 6.93 5.69
CA HIS A 108 12.44 5.90 5.87
C HIS A 108 13.02 4.49 5.99
N VAL A 109 12.31 3.60 6.69
CA VAL A 109 12.65 2.18 6.84
C VAL A 109 11.40 1.34 6.61
N ASP A 110 11.42 0.52 5.55
CA ASP A 110 10.40 -0.48 5.26
C ASP A 110 10.90 -1.88 5.57
N ILE A 111 10.09 -2.68 6.28
CA ILE A 111 10.40 -4.08 6.60
C ILE A 111 9.33 -4.98 6.01
N ASN A 112 9.75 -5.83 5.07
CA ASN A 112 8.93 -6.85 4.45
C ASN A 112 9.56 -8.23 4.68
N ILE A 113 8.78 -9.17 5.21
CA ILE A 113 9.17 -10.56 5.40
C ILE A 113 8.59 -11.37 4.25
N ILE A 114 9.43 -12.08 3.50
CA ILE A 114 9.01 -12.83 2.32
C ILE A 114 9.13 -14.33 2.60
N GLY A 115 8.04 -15.07 2.38
CA GLY A 115 7.96 -16.51 2.66
C GLY A 115 6.92 -17.25 1.82
N ARG A 116 6.42 -18.38 2.32
CA ARG A 116 5.34 -19.18 1.71
C ARG A 116 4.26 -19.41 2.76
N CYS A 117 3.00 -19.14 2.42
CA CYS A 117 1.88 -19.40 3.33
C CYS A 117 1.48 -20.88 3.29
N GLN A 118 0.74 -21.32 4.31
CA GLN A 118 0.30 -22.71 4.43
C GLN A 118 -0.70 -23.13 3.32
N ASN A 119 -1.34 -22.17 2.66
CA ASN A 119 -2.32 -22.42 1.59
C ASN A 119 -1.66 -22.57 0.20
N CYS A 120 -0.33 -22.55 0.13
CA CYS A 120 0.45 -22.71 -1.11
C CYS A 120 1.34 -23.93 -1.01
#